data_AF-O45695-F1
#
_entry.id   AF-O45695-F1
#
_cell.length_a   1.000
_cell.length_b   1.000
_cell.length_c   1.000
_cell.angle_alpha   90.00
_cell.angle_beta   90.00
_cell.angle_gamma   90.00
#
_symmetry.space_group_name_H-M   'P 1'
#
loop_
_entity.id
_entity.type
_entity.pdbx_description
1 polymer ?
#
loop_
_entity_poly.entity_id
_entity_poly.type
_entity_poly.pdbx_seq_one_letter_code
_entity_poly.pdbx_strand_id
1 'polypeptide(L)'
;MIELTVKSLLGGILFATSSIGLLLNLLVVSPVFQLAFAKDKSSIYVISSVNIINDILHLLITTFYLAPTIILNSFIFSDERNGNLTVFISFIFMVLWYIGNITQIVMAVNRWAVICILRSSMFTKRNLIICFSFTLVFAVAKSYIVQYVFPCCSFLVDQTVLSYSYFQIENITNYTDHSDIPLNALSSIVPVICYSWIFYTIRSAHKSITPNMAPEHQKRQGRQELSYAMQFCLISMFYTFSWIMFRVFPIIFVGRHIEWFILTSMCHVFNCSANAFVYILFNQEIRKILAMHKFLRISGIATTDYTHSHENMSKVKTITIPSSRQAH
;
A
#
# COMPACT_ATOMS: atom_id res chain seq x y z
N MET A 1 26.55 17.57 -20.19
CA MET A 1 25.22 17.89 -20.76
C MET A 1 24.36 16.67 -20.52
N ILE A 2 23.25 16.79 -19.78
CA ILE A 2 22.24 15.73 -19.77
C ILE A 2 21.63 15.78 -21.17
N GLU A 3 21.99 14.85 -22.04
CA GLU A 3 21.26 14.66 -23.29
C GLU A 3 19.84 14.28 -22.89
N LEU A 4 18.86 15.17 -23.13
CA LEU A 4 17.49 14.98 -22.70
C LEU A 4 16.85 13.87 -23.53
N THR A 5 17.18 12.63 -23.19
CA THR A 5 16.57 11.45 -23.78
C THR A 5 15.16 11.27 -23.23
N VAL A 6 14.31 10.55 -23.97
CA VAL A 6 12.98 10.11 -23.49
C VAL A 6 13.11 9.44 -22.12
N LYS A 7 14.18 8.65 -21.93
CA LYS A 7 14.53 8.01 -20.67
C LYS A 7 14.77 9.00 -19.53
N SER A 8 15.57 10.04 -19.72
CA SER A 8 15.80 11.07 -18.68
C SER A 8 14.52 11.84 -18.34
N LEU A 9 13.66 12.10 -19.33
CA LEU A 9 12.35 12.72 -19.08
C LEU A 9 11.43 11.81 -18.24
N LEU A 10 11.34 10.53 -18.59
CA LEU A 10 10.57 9.54 -17.83
C LEU A 10 11.09 9.39 -16.39
N GLY A 11 12.43 9.39 -16.22
CA GLY A 11 13.07 9.43 -14.90
C GLY A 11 12.70 10.68 -14.11
N GLY A 12 12.67 11.85 -14.75
CA GLY A 12 12.24 13.11 -14.13
C GLY A 12 10.77 13.08 -13.67
N ILE A 13 9.88 12.49 -14.47
CA ILE A 13 8.47 12.29 -14.09
C ILE A 13 8.37 11.35 -12.88
N LEU A 14 9.09 10.23 -12.89
CA LEU A 14 9.11 9.29 -11.76
C LEU A 14 9.68 9.94 -10.49
N PHE A 15 10.71 10.77 -10.62
CA PHE A 15 11.28 11.52 -9.51
C PHE A 15 10.25 12.48 -8.90
N ALA A 16 9.57 13.26 -9.73
CA ALA A 16 8.56 14.21 -9.27
C ALA A 16 7.38 13.51 -8.59
N THR A 17 6.84 12.44 -9.18
CA THR A 17 5.70 11.72 -8.60
C THR A 17 6.06 10.98 -7.31
N SER A 18 7.21 10.33 -7.26
CA SER A 18 7.68 9.67 -6.04
C SER A 18 7.99 10.67 -4.92
N SER A 19 8.55 11.84 -5.25
CA SER A 19 8.79 12.92 -4.28
C SER A 19 7.48 13.44 -3.68
N ILE A 20 6.45 13.66 -4.51
CA ILE A 20 5.11 14.05 -4.03
C ILE A 20 4.54 12.95 -3.12
N GLY A 21 4.62 11.69 -3.55
CA GLY A 21 4.19 10.54 -2.75
C GLY A 21 4.88 10.45 -1.40
N LEU A 22 6.19 10.70 -1.36
CA LEU A 22 7.01 10.70 -0.15
C LEU A 22 6.56 11.80 0.81
N LEU A 23 6.39 13.03 0.30
CA LEU A 23 5.91 14.17 1.09
C LEU A 23 4.53 13.89 1.69
N LEU A 24 3.59 13.33 0.89
CA LEU A 24 2.27 12.95 1.39
C LEU A 24 2.37 11.95 2.55
N ASN A 25 3.19 10.91 2.40
CA ASN A 25 3.38 9.89 3.43
C ASN A 25 4.03 10.47 4.70
N LEU A 26 5.03 11.34 4.56
CA LEU A 26 5.68 12.03 5.68
C LEU A 26 4.72 12.97 6.43
N LEU A 27 3.73 13.56 5.75
CA LEU A 27 2.70 14.37 6.41
C LEU A 27 1.76 13.52 7.27
N VAL A 28 1.37 12.33 6.80
CA VAL A 28 0.37 11.50 7.50
C VAL A 28 0.98 10.55 8.53
N VAL A 29 2.27 10.24 8.45
CA VAL A 29 2.90 9.23 9.33
C VAL A 29 2.72 9.58 10.80
N SER A 30 3.01 10.82 11.21
CA SER A 30 2.88 11.25 12.61
C SER A 30 1.43 11.13 13.13
N PRO A 31 0.40 11.70 12.46
CA PRO A 31 -1.00 11.50 12.84
C PRO A 31 -1.42 10.02 12.94
N VAL A 32 -1.00 9.17 11.99
CA VAL A 32 -1.36 7.76 11.98
C VAL A 32 -0.72 7.01 13.15
N PHE A 33 0.55 7.27 13.44
CA PHE A 33 1.24 6.70 14.60
C PHE A 33 0.58 7.13 15.92
N GLN A 34 0.20 8.40 16.06
CA GLN A 34 -0.52 8.88 17.25
C GLN A 34 -1.86 8.14 17.43
N LEU A 35 -2.61 7.92 16.34
CA LEU A 35 -3.89 7.20 16.39
C LEU A 35 -3.72 5.70 16.71
N ALA A 36 -2.64 5.09 16.23
CA ALA A 36 -2.33 3.67 16.45
C ALA A 36 -1.84 3.39 17.88
N PHE A 37 -0.90 4.19 18.38
CA PHE A 37 -0.15 3.85 19.59
C PHE A 37 -0.53 4.71 20.80
N ALA A 38 -0.80 6.00 20.62
CA ALA A 38 -1.12 6.91 21.73
C ALA A 38 -2.62 6.89 22.08
N LYS A 39 -3.50 6.85 21.08
CA LYS A 39 -4.97 6.86 21.31
C LYS A 39 -5.61 5.48 21.31
N ASP A 40 -4.86 4.44 20.91
CA ASP A 40 -5.28 3.02 20.81
C ASP A 40 -6.70 2.82 20.24
N LYS A 41 -7.01 3.60 19.20
CA LYS A 41 -8.40 3.78 18.78
C LYS A 41 -8.99 2.58 18.06
N SER A 42 -8.18 1.96 17.20
CA SER A 42 -8.57 0.80 16.41
C SER A 42 -7.34 0.07 15.89
N SER A 43 -7.45 -1.25 15.80
CA SER A 43 -6.41 -2.12 15.26
C SER A 43 -6.05 -1.81 13.81
N ILE A 44 -6.94 -1.16 13.06
CA ILE A 44 -6.66 -0.72 11.70
C ILE A 44 -5.48 0.25 11.62
N TYR A 45 -5.33 1.15 12.60
CA TYR A 45 -4.26 2.15 12.58
C TYR A 45 -2.88 1.51 12.80
N VAL A 46 -2.81 0.34 13.45
CA VAL A 46 -1.57 -0.45 13.57
C VAL A 46 -1.15 -0.98 12.21
N ILE A 47 -2.08 -1.58 11.46
CA ILE A 47 -1.85 -2.08 10.09
C ILE A 47 -1.43 -0.90 9.18
N SER A 48 -2.15 0.21 9.26
CA SER A 48 -1.84 1.43 8.50
C SER A 48 -0.47 2.01 8.83
N SER A 49 -0.03 1.94 10.08
CA SER A 49 1.29 2.43 10.48
C SER A 49 2.39 1.61 9.80
N VAL A 50 2.29 0.27 9.84
CA VAL A 50 3.24 -0.61 9.14
C VAL A 50 3.22 -0.33 7.64
N ASN A 51 2.03 -0.18 7.05
CA ASN A 51 1.91 0.10 5.63
C ASN A 51 2.53 1.45 5.23
N ILE A 52 2.32 2.52 6.00
CA ILE A 52 2.90 3.84 5.69
C ILE A 52 4.42 3.81 5.83
N ILE A 53 4.98 3.14 6.83
CA ILE A 53 6.44 2.98 6.95
C ILE A 53 6.98 2.25 5.71
N ASN A 54 6.31 1.16 5.31
CA ASN A 54 6.68 0.40 4.13
C ASN A 54 6.62 1.25 2.85
N ASP A 55 5.56 2.06 2.70
CA ASP A 55 5.37 2.98 1.58
C ASP A 55 6.46 4.05 1.54
N ILE A 56 6.81 4.65 2.69
CA ILE A 56 7.92 5.62 2.81
C ILE A 56 9.23 4.99 2.34
N LEU A 57 9.56 3.78 2.81
CA LEU A 57 10.82 3.13 2.45
C LEU A 57 10.88 2.78 0.94
N HIS A 58 9.77 2.32 0.35
CA HIS A 58 9.67 2.13 -1.10
C HIS A 58 9.85 3.43 -1.89
N LEU A 59 9.23 4.51 -1.41
CA LEU A 59 9.35 5.83 -2.03
C LEU A 59 10.75 6.39 -1.88
N LEU A 60 11.45 6.17 -0.76
CA LEU A 60 12.85 6.55 -0.60
C LEU A 60 13.75 5.84 -1.62
N ILE A 61 13.58 4.53 -1.82
CA ILE A 61 14.31 3.78 -2.86
C ILE A 61 13.99 4.36 -4.24
N THR A 62 12.71 4.63 -4.53
CA THR A 62 12.33 5.15 -5.84
C THR A 62 12.88 6.55 -6.10
N THR A 63 12.75 7.46 -5.14
CA THR A 63 13.15 8.87 -5.25
C THR A 63 14.65 9.06 -5.22
N PHE A 64 15.38 8.34 -4.36
CA PHE A 64 16.82 8.56 -4.15
C PHE A 64 17.72 7.55 -4.86
N TYR A 65 17.16 6.46 -5.40
CA TYR A 65 17.94 5.47 -6.15
C TYR A 65 17.42 5.24 -7.56
N LEU A 66 16.19 4.74 -7.74
CA LEU A 66 15.70 4.35 -9.06
C LEU A 66 15.57 5.55 -10.02
N ALA A 67 14.91 6.63 -9.60
CA ALA A 67 14.70 7.78 -10.47
C ALA A 67 16.03 8.50 -10.83
N PRO A 68 16.96 8.75 -9.88
CA PRO A 68 18.27 9.30 -10.21
C PRO A 68 19.08 8.43 -11.17
N THR A 69 19.10 7.11 -10.98
CA THR A 69 19.82 6.19 -11.87
C THR A 69 19.23 6.15 -13.29
N ILE A 70 17.91 6.31 -13.42
CA ILE A 70 17.26 6.48 -14.73
C ILE A 70 17.65 7.82 -15.38
N ILE A 71 17.60 8.92 -14.63
CA ILE A 71 17.92 10.28 -15.13
C ILE A 71 19.37 10.35 -15.62
N LEU A 72 20.29 9.82 -14.83
CA LEU A 72 21.73 9.79 -15.12
C LEU A 72 22.12 8.70 -16.13
N ASN A 73 21.22 7.76 -16.42
CA ASN A 73 21.45 6.59 -17.27
C ASN A 73 22.65 5.74 -16.80
N SER A 74 22.93 5.72 -15.49
CA SER A 74 24.03 4.99 -14.87
C SER A 74 23.63 4.54 -13.46
N PHE A 75 24.29 3.51 -12.94
CA PHE A 75 24.13 3.16 -11.52
C PHE A 75 25.07 4.03 -10.66
N ILE A 76 24.68 4.31 -9.41
CA ILE A 76 25.33 5.36 -8.59
C ILE A 76 26.78 5.00 -8.19
N PHE A 77 27.13 3.72 -8.10
CA PHE A 77 28.43 3.26 -7.60
C PHE A 77 28.99 2.02 -8.31
N SER A 78 28.42 1.63 -9.45
CA SER A 78 28.81 0.45 -10.19
C SER A 78 28.54 0.67 -11.67
N ASP A 79 29.42 0.21 -12.55
CA ASP A 79 29.10 0.16 -13.98
C ASP A 79 28.28 -1.09 -14.32
N GLU A 80 28.27 -2.08 -13.42
CA GLU A 80 27.58 -3.34 -13.58
C GLU A 80 26.16 -3.32 -13.01
N ARG A 81 25.23 -3.94 -13.76
CA ARG A 81 23.82 -4.12 -13.39
C ARG A 81 23.65 -4.92 -12.09
N ASN A 82 24.51 -5.91 -11.85
CA ASN A 82 24.53 -6.78 -10.67
C ASN A 82 25.53 -6.30 -9.59
N GLY A 83 25.94 -5.03 -9.61
CA GLY A 83 26.84 -4.49 -8.60
C GLY A 83 26.31 -4.65 -7.17
N ASN A 84 27.21 -4.80 -6.20
CA ASN A 84 26.87 -5.08 -4.79
C ASN A 84 25.81 -4.14 -4.20
N LEU A 85 25.90 -2.84 -4.50
CA LEU A 85 24.93 -1.86 -4.01
C LEU A 85 23.55 -2.06 -4.65
N THR A 86 23.50 -2.31 -5.96
CA THR A 86 22.23 -2.57 -6.67
C THR A 86 21.54 -3.79 -6.09
N VAL A 87 22.27 -4.88 -5.87
CA VAL A 87 21.76 -6.10 -5.25
C VAL A 87 21.27 -5.82 -3.83
N PHE A 88 22.03 -5.06 -3.03
CA PHE A 88 21.65 -4.72 -1.66
C PHE A 88 20.38 -3.85 -1.58
N ILE A 89 20.27 -2.82 -2.41
CA ILE A 89 19.06 -1.98 -2.49
C ILE A 89 17.86 -2.81 -2.95
N SER A 90 18.09 -3.73 -3.89
CA SER A 90 17.05 -4.64 -4.37
C SER A 90 16.65 -5.68 -3.33
N PHE A 91 17.57 -6.11 -2.47
CA PHE A 91 17.25 -6.90 -1.28
C PHE A 91 16.33 -6.14 -0.33
N ILE A 92 16.65 -4.87 0.00
CA ILE A 92 15.77 -4.04 0.83
C ILE A 92 14.40 -3.89 0.17
N PHE A 93 14.36 -3.59 -1.13
CA PHE A 93 13.12 -3.49 -1.88
C PHE A 93 12.28 -4.77 -1.76
N MET A 94 12.89 -5.95 -1.89
CA MET A 94 12.19 -7.23 -1.77
C MET A 94 11.67 -7.50 -0.36
N VAL A 95 12.40 -7.10 0.68
CA VAL A 95 11.90 -7.21 2.07
C VAL A 95 10.62 -6.40 2.21
N LEU A 96 10.63 -5.14 1.73
CA LEU A 96 9.48 -4.25 1.75
C LEU A 96 8.34 -4.74 0.85
N TRP A 97 8.67 -5.40 -0.26
CA TRP A 97 7.70 -6.01 -1.16
C TRP A 97 6.92 -7.14 -0.48
N TYR A 98 7.62 -8.02 0.25
CA TYR A 98 6.97 -9.12 0.97
C TYR A 98 6.21 -8.64 2.20
N ILE A 99 6.71 -7.64 2.92
CA ILE A 99 5.94 -6.97 3.98
C ILE A 99 4.66 -6.37 3.40
N GLY A 100 4.76 -5.70 2.24
CA GLY A 100 3.62 -5.15 1.51
C GLY A 100 2.57 -6.21 1.16
N ASN A 101 2.99 -7.31 0.54
CA ASN A 101 2.11 -8.45 0.20
C ASN A 101 1.29 -8.93 1.41
N ILE A 102 1.97 -9.20 2.52
CA ILE A 102 1.34 -9.74 3.72
C ILE A 102 0.45 -8.67 4.37
N THR A 103 0.88 -7.42 4.39
CA THR A 103 0.08 -6.29 4.91
C THR A 103 -1.23 -6.14 4.14
N GLN A 104 -1.23 -6.28 2.80
CA GLN A 104 -2.46 -6.26 1.99
C GLN A 104 -3.42 -7.38 2.40
N ILE A 105 -2.92 -8.60 2.58
CA ILE A 105 -3.72 -9.75 3.02
C ILE A 105 -4.32 -9.48 4.41
N VAL A 106 -3.48 -9.09 5.37
CA VAL A 106 -3.90 -8.82 6.76
C VAL A 106 -4.94 -7.71 6.80
N MET A 107 -4.76 -6.65 6.01
CA MET A 107 -5.68 -5.52 5.92
C MET A 107 -7.04 -5.92 5.34
N ALA A 108 -7.07 -6.71 4.26
CA ALA A 108 -8.30 -7.20 3.66
C ALA A 108 -9.08 -8.11 4.62
N VAL A 109 -8.39 -9.07 5.25
CA VAL A 109 -9.00 -10.02 6.20
C VAL A 109 -9.48 -9.30 7.46
N ASN A 110 -8.71 -8.34 8.00
CA ASN A 110 -9.13 -7.52 9.14
C ASN A 110 -10.45 -6.81 8.86
N ARG A 111 -10.54 -6.10 7.72
CA ARG A 111 -11.76 -5.38 7.32
C ARG A 111 -12.93 -6.31 7.11
N TRP A 112 -12.71 -7.43 6.43
CA TRP A 112 -13.75 -8.43 6.23
C TRP A 112 -14.25 -9.00 7.56
N ALA A 113 -13.36 -9.35 8.48
CA ALA A 113 -13.73 -9.87 9.80
C ALA A 113 -14.54 -8.84 10.63
N VAL A 114 -14.16 -7.57 10.58
CA VAL A 114 -14.83 -6.49 11.31
C VAL A 114 -16.21 -6.18 10.70
N ILE A 115 -16.33 -6.10 9.37
CA ILE A 115 -17.58 -5.67 8.71
C ILE A 115 -18.54 -6.85 8.50
N CYS A 116 -18.06 -7.99 8.00
CA CYS A 116 -18.91 -9.10 7.60
C CYS A 116 -19.18 -10.08 8.73
N ILE A 117 -18.19 -10.37 9.58
CA ILE A 117 -18.31 -11.36 10.66
C ILE A 117 -18.64 -10.69 12.01
N LEU A 118 -18.43 -9.37 12.13
CA LEU A 118 -18.56 -8.63 13.40
C LEU A 118 -17.66 -9.20 14.52
N ARG A 119 -16.56 -9.88 14.16
CA ARG A 119 -15.58 -10.45 15.10
C ARG A 119 -14.27 -9.68 15.05
N SER A 120 -14.19 -8.61 15.85
CA SER A 120 -12.96 -7.83 16.02
C SER A 120 -11.90 -8.49 16.90
N SER A 121 -12.25 -9.55 17.64
CA SER A 121 -11.38 -10.15 18.67
C SER A 121 -10.11 -10.83 18.13
N MET A 122 -10.11 -11.28 16.87
CA MET A 122 -8.90 -11.88 16.26
C MET A 122 -7.80 -10.84 16.03
N PHE A 123 -8.18 -9.60 15.72
CA PHE A 123 -7.29 -8.52 15.36
C PHE A 123 -7.12 -7.53 16.50
N THR A 124 -6.66 -8.02 17.66
CA THR A 124 -6.16 -7.14 18.71
C THR A 124 -4.81 -6.53 18.32
N LYS A 125 -4.48 -5.37 18.88
CA LYS A 125 -3.18 -4.71 18.70
C LYS A 125 -2.00 -5.65 19.00
N ARG A 126 -2.09 -6.43 20.09
CA ARG A 126 -1.07 -7.42 20.47
C ARG A 126 -0.87 -8.48 19.38
N ASN A 127 -1.96 -9.07 18.87
CA ASN A 127 -1.89 -10.10 17.85
C ASN A 127 -1.32 -9.55 16.53
N LEU A 128 -1.67 -8.31 16.17
CA LEU A 128 -1.14 -7.64 14.99
C LEU A 128 0.36 -7.38 15.11
N ILE A 129 0.84 -6.89 16.26
CA ILE A 129 2.27 -6.67 16.48
C ILE A 129 3.03 -7.99 16.33
N ILE A 130 2.54 -9.08 16.95
CA ILE A 130 3.14 -10.42 16.82
C ILE A 130 3.15 -10.86 15.36
N CYS A 131 2.03 -10.70 14.64
CA CYS A 131 1.90 -11.04 13.23
C CYS A 131 2.92 -10.28 12.36
N PHE A 132 3.09 -8.97 12.57
CA PHE A 132 4.04 -8.16 11.81
C PHE A 132 5.50 -8.45 12.19
N SER A 133 5.79 -8.83 13.44
CA SER A 133 7.12 -9.32 13.81
C SER A 133 7.49 -10.60 13.04
N PHE A 134 6.58 -11.57 12.95
CA PHE A 134 6.80 -12.77 12.12
C PHE A 134 6.88 -12.45 10.63
N THR A 135 6.07 -11.50 10.15
CA THR A 135 6.11 -11.03 8.77
C THR A 135 7.47 -10.45 8.41
N LEU A 136 8.07 -9.65 9.29
CA LEU A 136 9.40 -9.08 9.09
C LEU A 136 10.46 -10.18 8.99
N VAL A 137 10.46 -11.15 9.91
CA VAL A 137 11.42 -12.28 9.88
C VAL A 137 11.26 -13.09 8.61
N PHE A 138 10.02 -13.41 8.23
CA PHE A 138 9.72 -14.12 6.99
C PHE A 138 10.19 -13.33 5.76
N ALA A 139 9.90 -12.03 5.69
CA ALA A 139 10.28 -11.18 4.57
C ALA A 139 11.81 -11.13 4.41
N VAL A 140 12.54 -10.91 5.51
CA VAL A 140 14.01 -10.91 5.51
C VAL A 140 14.57 -12.26 5.04
N ALA A 141 14.07 -13.36 5.59
CA ALA A 141 14.52 -14.71 5.21
C ALA A 141 14.23 -15.02 3.73
N LYS A 142 13.01 -14.71 3.26
CA LYS A 142 12.62 -14.93 1.87
C LYS A 142 13.47 -14.07 0.92
N SER A 143 13.64 -12.79 1.22
CA SER A 143 14.46 -11.89 0.39
C SER A 143 15.92 -12.32 0.36
N TYR A 144 16.44 -12.84 1.48
CA TYR A 144 17.81 -13.35 1.52
C TYR A 144 17.97 -14.57 0.61
N ILE A 145 17.03 -15.52 0.66
CA ILE A 145 17.03 -16.70 -0.21
C ILE A 145 16.97 -16.29 -1.69
N VAL A 146 16.06 -15.37 -2.02
CA VAL A 146 15.85 -14.88 -3.37
C VAL A 146 17.05 -14.13 -3.93
N GLN A 147 17.74 -13.32 -3.12
CA GLN A 147 18.83 -12.48 -3.59
C GLN A 147 20.20 -13.14 -3.56
N TYR A 148 20.44 -14.07 -2.62
CA TYR A 148 21.78 -14.57 -2.34
C TYR A 148 21.93 -16.10 -2.37
N VAL A 149 20.83 -16.86 -2.32
CA VAL A 149 20.90 -18.33 -2.24
C VAL A 149 20.51 -18.99 -3.55
N PHE A 150 19.47 -18.49 -4.24
CA PHE A 150 19.06 -19.10 -5.49
C PHE A 150 20.14 -18.93 -6.58
N PRO A 151 20.49 -20.01 -7.32
CA PRO A 151 21.66 -20.04 -8.18
C PRO A 151 21.52 -19.21 -9.47
N CYS A 152 20.32 -18.73 -9.80
CA CYS A 152 19.99 -18.20 -11.13
C CYS A 152 19.74 -16.69 -11.15
N CYS A 153 18.83 -16.19 -10.30
CA CYS A 153 18.32 -14.84 -10.48
C CYS A 153 18.20 -14.05 -9.18
N SER A 154 18.88 -12.91 -9.13
CA SER A 154 18.56 -11.83 -8.20
C SER A 154 17.47 -10.95 -8.79
N PHE A 155 16.55 -10.46 -7.97
CA PHE A 155 15.64 -9.39 -8.37
C PHE A 155 16.40 -8.07 -8.28
N LEU A 156 16.34 -7.23 -9.32
CA LEU A 156 17.07 -5.97 -9.41
C LEU A 156 16.14 -4.77 -9.62
N VAL A 157 16.40 -3.71 -8.87
CA VAL A 157 15.94 -2.34 -9.16
C VAL A 157 16.85 -1.79 -10.25
N ASP A 158 16.33 -1.67 -11.46
CA ASP A 158 17.14 -1.62 -12.67
C ASP A 158 16.75 -0.48 -13.61
N GLN A 159 17.64 0.50 -13.70
CA GLN A 159 17.50 1.65 -14.58
C GLN A 159 17.53 1.28 -16.07
N THR A 160 18.14 0.15 -16.44
CA THR A 160 18.19 -0.29 -17.85
C THR A 160 16.81 -0.61 -18.38
N VAL A 161 15.94 -1.19 -17.53
CA VAL A 161 14.52 -1.43 -17.84
C VAL A 161 13.58 -0.36 -17.28
N LEU A 162 14.10 0.76 -16.76
CA LEU A 162 13.31 1.84 -16.14
C LEU A 162 12.43 1.39 -14.95
N SER A 163 12.71 0.20 -14.42
CA SER A 163 11.80 -0.51 -13.51
C SER A 163 12.53 -1.61 -12.76
N TYR A 164 11.85 -2.71 -12.50
CA TYR A 164 12.36 -3.84 -11.77
C TYR A 164 12.37 -5.06 -12.66
N SER A 165 13.38 -5.91 -12.50
CA SER A 165 13.55 -7.08 -13.36
C SER A 165 14.31 -8.18 -12.64
N TYR A 166 14.12 -9.42 -13.08
CA TYR A 166 14.99 -10.52 -12.65
C TYR A 166 16.24 -10.54 -13.52
N PHE A 167 17.40 -10.59 -12.88
CA PHE A 167 18.66 -10.85 -13.56
C PHE A 167 18.73 -12.33 -13.88
N GLN A 168 18.44 -12.73 -15.11
CA GLN A 168 18.41 -14.13 -15.49
C GLN A 168 19.72 -14.55 -16.17
N ILE A 169 20.31 -15.64 -15.69
CA ILE A 169 21.41 -16.34 -16.36
C ILE A 169 20.82 -17.30 -17.40
N GLU A 170 21.37 -17.28 -18.62
CA GLU A 170 20.93 -18.17 -19.69
C GLU A 170 21.03 -19.65 -19.28
N ASN A 171 20.06 -20.46 -19.72
CA ASN A 171 19.95 -21.91 -19.43
C ASN A 171 19.71 -22.32 -17.97
N ILE A 172 19.48 -21.38 -17.04
CA ILE A 172 19.12 -21.72 -15.66
C ILE A 172 17.68 -21.28 -15.37
N THR A 173 16.91 -22.14 -14.72
CA THR A 173 15.52 -21.85 -14.32
C THR A 173 15.46 -20.70 -13.32
N ASN A 174 14.56 -19.75 -13.54
CA ASN A 174 14.33 -18.62 -12.64
C ASN A 174 13.51 -19.04 -11.41
N TYR A 175 14.17 -19.72 -10.46
CA TYR A 175 13.55 -20.14 -9.19
C TYR A 175 13.00 -18.97 -8.38
N THR A 176 13.65 -17.81 -8.47
CA THR A 176 13.22 -16.58 -7.82
C THR A 176 11.81 -16.18 -8.27
N ASP A 177 11.59 -16.08 -9.58
CA ASP A 177 10.28 -15.72 -10.12
C ASP A 177 9.21 -16.75 -9.73
N HIS A 178 9.52 -18.05 -9.78
CA HIS A 178 8.59 -19.10 -9.35
C HIS A 178 8.25 -19.01 -7.86
N SER A 179 9.21 -18.66 -7.01
CA SER A 179 9.01 -18.52 -5.56
C SER A 179 8.13 -17.31 -5.18
N ASP A 180 8.02 -16.33 -6.07
CA ASP A 180 7.24 -15.12 -5.85
C ASP A 180 5.77 -15.25 -6.26
N ILE A 181 5.46 -16.16 -7.20
CA ILE A 181 4.10 -16.39 -7.70
C ILE A 181 3.10 -16.59 -6.56
N PRO A 182 3.32 -17.51 -5.60
CA PRO A 182 2.27 -17.86 -4.64
C PRO A 182 1.89 -16.70 -3.74
N LEU A 183 2.88 -15.95 -3.24
CA LEU A 183 2.63 -14.83 -2.34
C LEU A 183 1.96 -13.66 -3.07
N ASN A 184 2.44 -13.32 -4.27
CA ASN A 184 1.82 -12.28 -5.08
C ASN A 184 0.39 -12.65 -5.47
N ALA A 185 0.15 -13.91 -5.89
CA ALA A 185 -1.20 -14.39 -6.21
C ALA A 185 -2.14 -14.33 -5.00
N LEU A 186 -1.67 -14.76 -3.82
CA LEU A 186 -2.46 -14.67 -2.58
C LEU A 186 -2.79 -13.21 -2.22
N SER A 187 -1.86 -12.29 -2.43
CA SER A 187 -2.06 -10.84 -2.19
C SER A 187 -3.07 -10.19 -3.13
N SER A 188 -3.44 -10.86 -4.24
CA SER A 188 -4.50 -10.41 -5.15
C SER A 188 -5.81 -11.17 -4.92
N ILE A 189 -5.75 -12.50 -4.80
CA ILE A 189 -6.94 -13.34 -4.66
C ILE A 189 -7.65 -13.06 -3.34
N VAL A 190 -6.93 -12.97 -2.22
CA VAL A 190 -7.54 -12.77 -0.90
C VAL A 190 -8.27 -11.42 -0.82
N PRO A 191 -7.67 -10.28 -1.21
CA PRO A 191 -8.39 -9.01 -1.23
C PRO A 191 -9.59 -8.98 -2.18
N VAL A 192 -9.49 -9.59 -3.37
CA VAL A 192 -10.63 -9.67 -4.30
C VAL A 192 -11.82 -10.38 -3.63
N ILE A 193 -11.58 -11.53 -2.97
CA ILE A 193 -12.63 -12.25 -2.24
C ILE A 193 -13.19 -11.39 -1.10
N CYS A 194 -12.31 -10.83 -0.26
CA CYS A 194 -12.70 -10.04 0.90
C CYS A 194 -13.51 -8.79 0.52
N TYR A 195 -13.05 -8.01 -0.46
CA TYR A 195 -13.71 -6.79 -0.88
C TYR A 195 -15.00 -7.05 -1.67
N SER A 196 -15.05 -8.11 -2.48
CA SER A 196 -16.29 -8.53 -3.13
C SER A 196 -17.37 -8.86 -2.09
N TRP A 197 -16.99 -9.56 -1.02
CA TRP A 197 -17.91 -9.86 0.08
C TRP A 197 -18.28 -8.60 0.87
N ILE A 198 -17.33 -7.74 1.24
CA ILE A 198 -17.63 -6.46 1.91
C ILE A 198 -18.63 -5.64 1.09
N PHE A 199 -18.41 -5.51 -0.21
CA PHE A 199 -19.32 -4.80 -1.11
C PHE A 199 -20.72 -5.43 -1.12
N TYR A 200 -20.81 -6.76 -1.20
CA TYR A 200 -22.08 -7.47 -1.13
C TYR A 200 -22.80 -7.23 0.21
N THR A 201 -22.09 -7.33 1.34
CA THR A 201 -22.64 -7.09 2.68
C THR A 201 -23.16 -5.67 2.84
N ILE A 202 -22.39 -4.66 2.45
CA ILE A 202 -22.81 -3.25 2.52
C ILE A 202 -24.03 -3.00 1.62
N ARG A 203 -24.03 -3.54 0.40
CA ARG A 203 -25.16 -3.38 -0.53
C ARG A 203 -26.43 -4.07 -0.01
N SER A 204 -26.29 -5.25 0.60
CA SER A 204 -27.40 -5.97 1.23
C SER A 204 -27.98 -5.18 2.40
N ALA A 205 -27.12 -4.66 3.29
CA ALA A 205 -27.53 -3.83 4.42
C ALA A 205 -28.26 -2.55 3.95
N HIS A 206 -27.74 -1.87 2.93
CA HIS A 206 -28.40 -0.66 2.39
C HIS A 206 -29.78 -0.94 1.79
N LYS A 207 -30.01 -2.12 1.20
CA LYS A 207 -31.34 -2.51 0.70
C LYS A 207 -32.33 -2.77 1.85
N SER A 208 -31.85 -3.25 3.00
CA SER A 208 -32.71 -3.57 4.15
C SER A 208 -33.17 -2.35 4.95
N ILE A 209 -32.46 -1.22 4.83
CA ILE A 209 -32.77 0.02 5.55
C ILE A 209 -33.69 0.88 4.69
N THR A 210 -34.92 1.15 5.18
CA THR A 210 -35.78 2.17 4.57
C THR A 210 -35.04 3.52 4.60
N PRO A 211 -34.81 4.19 3.45
CA PRO A 211 -33.95 5.37 3.36
C PRO A 211 -34.39 6.52 4.27
N ASN A 212 -35.66 6.55 4.70
CA ASN A 212 -36.20 7.60 5.56
C ASN A 212 -36.01 7.36 7.06
N MET A 213 -35.65 6.15 7.51
CA MET A 213 -35.57 5.84 8.95
C MET A 213 -34.16 5.92 9.55
N ALA A 214 -33.11 5.87 8.73
CA ALA A 214 -31.74 5.92 9.25
C ALA A 214 -31.34 7.34 9.69
N PRO A 215 -30.87 7.52 10.94
CA PRO A 215 -30.30 8.80 11.38
C PRO A 215 -29.18 9.26 10.44
N GLU A 216 -29.05 10.58 10.20
CA GLU A 216 -27.99 11.13 9.33
C GLU A 216 -26.59 10.63 9.72
N HIS A 217 -26.34 10.49 11.03
CA HIS A 217 -25.06 9.99 11.55
C HIS A 217 -24.74 8.57 11.05
N GLN A 218 -25.73 7.67 11.00
CA GLN A 218 -25.52 6.29 10.53
C GLN A 218 -25.26 6.27 9.01
N LYS A 219 -25.96 7.11 8.24
CA LYS A 219 -25.69 7.27 6.80
C LYS A 219 -24.27 7.80 6.55
N ARG A 220 -23.81 8.77 7.36
CA ARG A 220 -22.45 9.33 7.27
C ARG A 220 -21.38 8.28 7.60
N GLN A 221 -21.56 7.51 8.68
CA GLN A 221 -20.64 6.43 9.06
C GLN A 221 -20.53 5.36 7.97
N GLY A 222 -21.66 4.86 7.45
CA GLY A 222 -21.65 3.86 6.36
C GLY A 222 -20.97 4.36 5.08
N ARG A 223 -21.14 5.65 4.73
CA ARG A 223 -20.42 6.27 3.60
C ARG A 223 -18.91 6.36 3.84
N GLN A 224 -18.50 6.66 5.07
CA GLN A 224 -17.08 6.67 5.43
C GLN A 224 -16.46 5.28 5.33
N GLU A 225 -17.12 4.25 5.88
CA GLU A 225 -16.66 2.86 5.79
C GLU A 225 -16.55 2.39 4.34
N LEU A 226 -17.53 2.72 3.49
CA LEU A 226 -17.50 2.43 2.07
C LEU A 226 -16.36 3.16 1.36
N SER A 227 -16.16 4.44 1.63
CA SER A 227 -15.04 5.22 1.06
C SER A 227 -13.70 4.59 1.42
N TYR A 228 -13.52 4.18 2.67
CA TYR A 228 -12.33 3.46 3.08
C TYR A 228 -12.22 2.08 2.40
N ALA A 229 -13.31 1.32 2.27
CA ALA A 229 -13.27 0.03 1.57
C ALA A 229 -12.84 0.19 0.10
N MET A 230 -13.34 1.22 -0.59
CA MET A 230 -12.96 1.54 -1.97
C MET A 230 -11.49 1.96 -2.08
N GLN A 231 -10.94 2.70 -1.10
CA GLN A 231 -9.51 3.01 -1.03
C GLN A 231 -8.66 1.73 -1.06
N PHE A 232 -8.95 0.79 -0.18
CA PHE A 232 -8.12 -0.41 -0.09
C PHE A 232 -8.31 -1.35 -1.28
N CYS A 233 -9.51 -1.32 -1.89
CA CYS A 233 -9.73 -1.94 -3.19
C CYS A 233 -8.83 -1.30 -4.27
N LEU A 234 -8.76 0.03 -4.36
CA LEU A 234 -7.90 0.73 -5.31
C LEU A 234 -6.41 0.41 -5.10
N ILE A 235 -5.96 0.40 -3.86
CA ILE A 235 -4.59 0.01 -3.50
C ILE A 235 -4.32 -1.43 -3.96
N SER A 236 -5.20 -2.37 -3.62
CA SER A 236 -5.07 -3.76 -4.04
C SER A 236 -5.06 -3.92 -5.56
N MET A 237 -5.83 -3.11 -6.29
CA MET A 237 -5.80 -3.08 -7.75
C MET A 237 -4.46 -2.58 -8.30
N PHE A 238 -3.94 -1.44 -7.80
CA PHE A 238 -2.63 -0.94 -8.24
C PHE A 238 -1.51 -1.91 -7.91
N TYR A 239 -1.56 -2.54 -6.74
CA TYR A 239 -0.61 -3.58 -6.34
C TYR A 239 -0.67 -4.79 -7.28
N THR A 240 -1.88 -5.30 -7.53
CA THR A 240 -2.13 -6.43 -8.44
C THR A 240 -1.62 -6.14 -9.84
N PHE A 241 -1.94 -4.96 -10.35
CA PHE A 241 -1.49 -4.52 -11.66
C PHE A 241 0.05 -4.42 -11.73
N SER A 242 0.69 -3.87 -10.70
CA SER A 242 2.15 -3.71 -10.67
C SER A 242 2.87 -5.05 -10.79
N TRP A 243 2.47 -6.07 -10.02
CA TRP A 243 3.15 -7.36 -10.07
C TRP A 243 2.82 -8.17 -11.32
N ILE A 244 1.59 -8.06 -11.84
CA ILE A 244 1.24 -8.66 -13.14
C ILE A 244 2.09 -8.05 -14.23
N MET A 245 2.25 -6.72 -14.24
CA MET A 245 3.08 -6.03 -15.23
C MET A 245 4.56 -6.40 -15.13
N PHE A 246 5.09 -6.66 -13.93
CA PHE A 246 6.46 -7.20 -13.78
C PHE A 246 6.70 -8.50 -14.56
N ARG A 247 5.66 -9.31 -14.77
CA ARG A 247 5.77 -10.59 -15.47
C ARG A 247 5.36 -10.50 -16.93
N VAL A 248 4.29 -9.78 -17.20
CA VAL A 248 3.68 -9.71 -18.53
C VAL A 248 4.50 -8.82 -19.47
N PHE A 249 5.06 -7.71 -18.99
CA PHE A 249 5.84 -6.81 -19.85
C PHE A 249 7.10 -7.45 -20.45
N PRO A 250 7.95 -8.15 -19.68
CA PRO A 250 9.07 -8.91 -20.26
C PRO A 250 8.64 -9.87 -21.38
N ILE A 251 7.48 -10.52 -21.24
CA ILE A 251 6.96 -11.48 -22.21
C ILE A 251 6.42 -10.79 -23.47
N ILE A 252 5.66 -9.70 -23.31
CA ILE A 252 5.05 -8.97 -24.44
C ILE A 252 6.11 -8.24 -25.26
N PHE A 253 7.01 -7.54 -24.57
CA PHE A 253 7.89 -6.58 -25.22
C PHE A 253 9.23 -7.17 -25.64
N VAL A 254 9.66 -8.33 -25.12
CA VAL A 254 10.88 -9.07 -25.53
C VAL A 254 12.08 -8.13 -25.78
N GLY A 255 12.33 -7.21 -24.85
CA GLY A 255 13.43 -6.23 -24.92
C GLY A 255 13.24 -5.04 -25.87
N ARG A 256 12.12 -4.95 -26.61
CA ARG A 256 11.73 -3.77 -27.40
C ARG A 256 10.87 -2.81 -26.58
N HIS A 257 10.86 -1.53 -26.92
CA HIS A 257 10.02 -0.52 -26.25
C HIS A 257 10.12 -0.52 -24.72
N ILE A 258 11.35 -0.53 -24.21
CA ILE A 258 11.67 -0.58 -22.77
C ILE A 258 11.03 0.60 -22.02
N GLU A 259 10.72 1.69 -22.72
CA GLU A 259 10.02 2.87 -22.20
C GLU A 259 8.72 2.52 -21.47
N TRP A 260 7.99 1.47 -21.89
CA TRP A 260 6.73 1.08 -21.26
C TRP A 260 6.88 0.53 -19.85
N PHE A 261 8.06 0.01 -19.49
CA PHE A 261 8.30 -0.56 -18.17
C PHE A 261 8.26 0.49 -17.06
N ILE A 262 8.45 1.78 -17.39
CA ILE A 262 8.25 2.88 -16.44
C ILE A 262 6.84 2.87 -15.85
N LEU A 263 5.84 2.39 -16.59
CA LEU A 263 4.45 2.35 -16.13
C LEU A 263 4.33 1.47 -14.88
N THR A 264 5.12 0.39 -14.79
CA THR A 264 5.09 -0.46 -13.61
C THR A 264 5.67 0.25 -12.39
N SER A 265 6.75 1.01 -12.56
CA SER A 265 7.31 1.87 -11.52
C SER A 265 6.32 2.94 -11.08
N MET A 266 5.59 3.55 -12.02
CA MET A 266 4.56 4.55 -11.75
C MET A 266 3.37 3.95 -10.99
N CYS A 267 2.89 2.76 -11.38
CA CYS A 267 1.83 2.06 -10.66
C CYS A 267 2.24 1.72 -9.22
N HIS A 268 3.51 1.32 -9.01
CA HIS A 268 4.05 1.10 -7.68
C HIS A 268 4.09 2.39 -6.85
N VAL A 269 4.55 3.50 -7.42
CA VAL A 269 4.54 4.82 -6.76
C VAL A 269 3.11 5.26 -6.39
N PHE A 270 2.15 5.08 -7.30
CA PHE A 270 0.74 5.39 -7.01
C PHE A 270 0.17 4.50 -5.91
N ASN A 271 0.52 3.22 -5.91
CA ASN A 271 0.17 2.30 -4.83
C ASN A 271 0.68 2.80 -3.46
N CYS A 272 1.96 3.15 -3.36
CA CYS A 272 2.57 3.67 -2.13
C CYS A 272 2.03 5.07 -1.74
N SER A 273 1.50 5.84 -2.69
CA SER A 273 0.97 7.18 -2.42
C SER A 273 -0.51 7.20 -2.05
N ALA A 274 -1.28 6.20 -2.50
CA ALA A 274 -2.73 6.16 -2.38
C ALA A 274 -3.21 6.17 -0.92
N ASN A 275 -2.49 5.52 0.00
CA ASN A 275 -2.83 5.52 1.42
C ASN A 275 -2.82 6.92 2.01
N ALA A 276 -1.69 7.61 1.88
CA ALA A 276 -1.53 8.96 2.40
C ALA A 276 -2.54 9.93 1.78
N PHE A 277 -2.74 9.83 0.47
CA PHE A 277 -3.71 10.65 -0.25
C PHE A 277 -5.13 10.51 0.33
N VAL A 278 -5.58 9.27 0.57
CA VAL A 278 -6.93 9.06 1.13
C VAL A 278 -7.02 9.48 2.60
N TYR A 279 -5.97 9.26 3.39
CA TYR A 279 -5.94 9.76 4.76
C TYR A 279 -6.08 11.28 4.83
N ILE A 280 -5.45 12.01 3.91
CA ILE A 280 -5.54 13.46 3.84
C ILE A 280 -6.93 13.91 3.39
N LEU A 281 -7.53 13.25 2.39
CA LEU A 281 -8.80 13.72 1.82
C LEU A 281 -10.04 13.28 2.61
N PHE A 282 -10.10 12.01 2.99
CA PHE A 282 -11.33 11.37 3.46
C PHE A 282 -11.31 11.06 4.96
N ASN A 283 -10.15 10.97 5.59
CA ASN A 283 -10.07 10.71 7.04
C ASN A 283 -10.16 12.00 7.86
N GLN A 284 -11.36 12.27 8.38
CA GLN A 284 -11.63 13.46 9.21
C GLN A 284 -10.75 13.53 10.46
N GLU A 285 -10.31 12.41 11.01
CA GLU A 285 -9.52 12.37 12.25
C GLU A 285 -8.09 12.84 11.99
N ILE A 286 -7.49 12.32 10.92
CA ILE A 286 -6.17 12.74 10.47
C ILE A 286 -6.19 14.20 10.05
N ARG A 287 -7.22 14.63 9.32
CA ARG A 287 -7.40 16.05 8.97
C ARG A 287 -7.49 16.97 10.18
N LYS A 288 -8.20 16.57 11.23
CA LYS A 288 -8.27 17.33 12.49
C LYS A 288 -6.90 17.43 13.16
N ILE A 289 -6.14 16.34 13.23
CA ILE A 289 -4.78 16.34 13.80
C ILE A 289 -3.83 17.20 12.97
N LEU A 290 -3.88 17.07 11.64
CA LEU A 290 -3.12 17.88 10.70
C LEU A 290 -3.43 19.38 10.86
N ALA A 291 -4.70 19.75 10.98
CA ALA A 291 -5.11 21.14 11.22
C ALA A 291 -4.61 21.70 12.56
N MET A 292 -4.45 20.85 13.58
CA MET A 292 -3.86 21.24 14.87
C MET A 292 -2.33 21.41 14.79
N HIS A 293 -1.66 20.70 13.88
CA HIS A 293 -0.22 20.90 13.67
C HIS A 293 0.04 22.25 12.99
N LYS A 294 0.76 23.13 13.71
CA LYS A 294 1.11 24.51 13.31
C LYS A 294 1.65 24.65 11.86
N PHE A 295 2.25 23.59 11.29
CA PHE A 295 2.81 23.60 9.94
C PHE A 295 1.78 23.93 8.84
N LEU A 296 0.51 23.53 9.01
CA LEU A 296 -0.56 23.82 8.04
C LEU A 296 -1.22 25.19 8.24
N ARG A 297 -0.97 25.89 9.36
CA ARG A 297 -1.47 27.26 9.56
C ARG A 297 -0.74 28.28 8.66
N ILE A 298 0.44 27.92 8.15
CA ILE A 298 1.22 28.76 7.24
C ILE A 298 0.73 28.62 5.79
N SER A 299 0.21 27.46 5.38
CA SER A 299 -0.18 27.22 3.98
C SER A 299 -1.63 27.60 3.63
N GLY A 300 -2.37 28.27 4.53
CA GLY A 300 -3.65 28.90 4.21
C GLY A 300 -4.85 27.98 3.87
N ILE A 301 -4.73 26.65 3.99
CA ILE A 301 -5.82 25.68 3.70
C ILE A 301 -6.60 25.32 4.99
N ALA A 302 -6.72 26.25 5.94
CA ALA A 302 -7.61 26.10 7.09
C ALA A 302 -8.92 26.86 6.83
N THR A 303 -9.85 26.23 6.11
CA THR A 303 -11.23 26.70 6.04
C THR A 303 -12.01 26.21 7.25
N THR A 304 -12.35 27.19 8.09
CA THR A 304 -13.48 27.29 9.05
C THR A 304 -13.66 26.24 10.15
N ASP A 305 -13.61 26.77 11.37
CA ASP A 305 -13.85 26.16 12.67
C ASP A 305 -15.16 25.37 12.76
N TYR A 306 -15.05 24.11 13.18
CA TYR A 306 -16.14 23.33 13.79
C TYR A 306 -15.76 23.00 15.24
N THR A 307 -15.44 24.02 16.04
CA THR A 307 -15.40 23.93 17.51
C THR A 307 -16.78 24.32 18.04
N HIS A 308 -17.78 23.45 17.86
CA HIS A 308 -19.00 23.37 18.68
C HIS A 308 -19.91 22.26 18.12
N SER A 309 -19.57 21.00 18.36
CA SER A 309 -20.55 19.89 18.46
C SER A 309 -19.84 18.58 18.80
N HIS A 310 -20.40 17.86 19.77
CA HIS A 310 -20.03 16.53 20.25
C HIS A 310 -18.94 16.41 21.33
N GLU A 311 -19.22 17.01 22.49
CA GLU A 311 -18.69 16.51 23.77
C GLU A 311 -19.62 15.48 24.44
N ASN A 312 -20.80 15.18 23.87
CA ASN A 312 -21.75 14.21 24.44
C ASN A 312 -22.11 13.11 23.43
N MET A 313 -21.30 12.04 23.32
CA MET A 313 -21.78 10.74 22.80
C MET A 313 -20.78 9.57 23.00
N SER A 314 -20.13 9.49 24.16
CA SER A 314 -19.40 8.28 24.59
C SER A 314 -20.34 7.26 25.26
N LYS A 315 -21.38 6.81 24.56
CA LYS A 315 -22.09 5.58 24.93
C LYS A 315 -22.29 4.74 23.68
N VAL A 316 -21.33 3.84 23.48
CA VAL A 316 -21.33 2.75 22.52
C VAL A 316 -22.62 1.95 22.69
N LYS A 317 -23.58 2.11 21.77
CA LYS A 317 -24.65 1.13 21.57
C LYS A 317 -24.20 0.20 20.46
N THR A 318 -23.90 -1.03 20.85
CA THR A 318 -23.68 -2.17 19.95
C THR A 318 -24.91 -2.35 19.06
N ILE A 319 -24.67 -2.50 17.77
CA ILE A 319 -25.69 -2.70 16.73
C ILE A 319 -26.36 -4.07 16.94
N THR A 320 -27.67 -4.09 17.21
CA THR A 320 -28.52 -5.27 17.04
C THR A 320 -28.98 -5.35 15.59
N ILE A 321 -28.44 -6.33 14.83
CA ILE A 321 -28.99 -6.71 13.53
C ILE A 321 -30.19 -7.65 13.80
N PRO A 322 -31.38 -7.40 13.22
CA PRO A 322 -32.53 -8.28 13.38
C PRO A 322 -32.24 -9.66 12.79
N SER A 323 -32.40 -10.71 13.59
CA SER A 323 -32.31 -12.10 13.14
C SER A 323 -33.55 -12.49 12.32
N SER A 324 -33.62 -12.10 11.06
CA SER A 324 -34.63 -12.64 10.14
C SER A 324 -34.11 -13.91 9.48
N ARG A 325 -34.09 -15.03 10.22
CA ARG A 325 -34.05 -16.40 9.68
C ARG A 325 -34.58 -17.38 10.73
N GLN A 326 -35.87 -17.28 11.00
CA GLN A 326 -36.67 -18.43 11.41
C GLN A 326 -37.70 -18.63 10.29
N ALA A 327 -37.42 -19.57 9.39
CA ALA A 327 -38.42 -20.19 8.55
C ALA A 327 -38.21 -21.68 8.76
N HIS A 328 -39.09 -22.26 9.58
CA HIS A 328 -39.39 -23.68 9.57
C HIS A 328 -40.09 -24.05 8.27
#